data_AF-A0A3D1RNR9-F1
#
_entry.id   AF-A0A3D1RNR9-F1
#
_cell.length_a   1.000
_cell.length_b   1.000
_cell.length_c   1.000
_cell.angle_alpha   90.00
_cell.angle_beta   90.00
_cell.angle_gamma   90.00
#
_symmetry.space_group_name_H-M   'P 1'
#
loop_
_entity.id
_entity.type
_entity.pdbx_description
1 polymer ?
#
loop_
_entity_poly.entity_id
_entity_poly.type
_entity_poly.pdbx_seq_one_letter_code
_entity_poly.pdbx_strand_id
1 'polypeptide(L)' 'FDRPPSISRFLGLKWLTATLYPDYYKVDMVQETKQFYKLFYHIDITDADAKNLLGSSLH' A
#
# COMPACT_ATOMS: atom_id res chain seq x y z
N PHE A 1 -7.63 -11.53 -18.25
CA PHE A 1 -8.11 -12.05 -16.96
C PHE A 1 -7.14 -11.60 -15.85
N ASP A 2 -6.74 -10.32 -15.85
CA ASP A 2 -5.49 -9.87 -15.19
C ASP A 2 -5.71 -8.90 -14.02
N ARG A 3 -6.97 -8.77 -13.63
CA ARG A 3 -7.42 -7.98 -12.48
C ARG A 3 -8.56 -8.74 -11.82
N PRO A 4 -8.31 -9.94 -11.28
CA PRO A 4 -9.33 -10.54 -10.42
C PRO A 4 -9.63 -9.52 -9.30
N PRO A 5 -10.81 -9.55 -8.67
CA PRO A 5 -11.08 -8.81 -7.45
C PRO A 5 -10.10 -9.27 -6.37
N SER A 6 -8.88 -8.76 -6.43
CA SER A 6 -7.73 -9.31 -5.75
C SER A 6 -7.47 -8.54 -4.48
N ILE A 7 -6.79 -9.21 -3.56
CA ILE A 7 -6.25 -8.72 -2.30
C ILE A 7 -5.57 -7.33 -2.46
N SER A 8 -5.07 -6.97 -3.64
CA SER A 8 -4.57 -5.62 -3.99
C SER A 8 -5.59 -4.49 -3.75
N ARG A 9 -6.90 -4.74 -3.84
CA ARG A 9 -7.94 -3.74 -3.50
C ARG A 9 -7.92 -3.34 -2.04
N PHE A 10 -7.54 -4.26 -1.15
CA PHE A 10 -7.44 -3.95 0.28
C PHE A 10 -6.33 -2.94 0.53
N LEU A 11 -5.16 -3.14 -0.08
CA LEU A 11 -4.07 -2.17 -0.05
C LEU A 11 -4.47 -0.85 -0.69
N GLY A 12 -5.15 -0.90 -1.84
CA GLY A 12 -5.66 0.29 -2.53
C GLY A 12 -6.68 1.10 -1.71
N LEU A 13 -7.54 0.43 -0.92
CA LEU A 13 -8.49 1.11 -0.03
C LEU A 13 -7.79 1.79 1.14
N LYS A 14 -6.79 1.12 1.75
CA LYS A 14 -5.96 1.73 2.79
C LYS A 14 -5.24 2.97 2.26
N TRP A 15 -4.62 2.86 1.07
CA TRP A 15 -3.97 3.98 0.39
C TRP A 15 -4.94 5.13 0.14
N LEU A 16 -6.10 4.85 -0.47
CA LEU A 16 -7.10 5.87 -0.79
C LEU A 16 -7.62 6.56 0.48
N THR A 17 -7.82 5.82 1.57
CA THR A 17 -8.28 6.38 2.85
C THR A 17 -7.22 7.28 3.47
N ALA A 18 -5.94 6.89 3.40
CA ALA A 18 -4.82 7.69 3.86
C ALA A 18 -4.65 8.99 3.05
N THR A 19 -4.88 8.91 1.74
CA THR A 19 -4.83 10.08 0.85
C THR A 19 -6.00 11.05 1.06
N LEU A 20 -7.23 10.53 1.24
CA LEU A 20 -8.42 11.38 1.37
C LEU A 20 -8.63 11.94 2.79
N TYR A 21 -8.21 11.21 3.82
CA TYR A 21 -8.47 11.55 5.22
C TYR A 21 -7.20 11.47 6.08
N PRO A 22 -6.11 12.18 5.74
CA PRO A 22 -4.83 12.06 6.43
C PRO A 22 -4.90 12.42 7.93
N ASP A 23 -5.81 13.33 8.31
CA ASP A 23 -5.98 13.74 9.72
C ASP A 23 -6.61 12.65 10.60
N TYR A 24 -7.41 11.78 10.00
CA TYR A 24 -8.18 10.74 10.69
C TYR A 24 -7.55 9.36 10.53
N TYR A 25 -6.83 9.11 9.44
CA TYR A 25 -6.26 7.81 9.10
C TYR A 25 -4.73 7.88 9.05
N LYS A 26 -4.12 7.87 10.24
CA LYS A 26 -2.66 7.92 10.46
C LYS A 26 -2.00 6.56 10.30
N VAL A 27 -2.10 5.98 9.11
CA VAL A 27 -1.45 4.71 8.80
C VAL A 27 -0.07 4.93 8.18
N ASP A 28 0.91 4.11 8.57
CA ASP A 28 2.17 4.02 7.83
C ASP A 28 1.96 3.16 6.58
N MET A 29 1.67 3.83 5.46
CA MET A 29 1.45 3.15 4.18
C MET A 29 2.69 2.42 3.67
N VAL A 30 3.90 2.85 4.04
CA VAL A 30 5.15 2.17 3.66
C VAL A 30 5.23 0.83 4.38
N GLN A 31 5.02 0.82 5.70
CA GLN A 31 4.99 -0.42 6.47
C GLN A 31 3.89 -1.37 6.00
N GLU A 32 2.69 -0.87 5.76
CA GLU A 32 1.56 -1.68 5.27
C GLU A 32 1.83 -2.31 3.90
N THR A 33 2.44 -1.56 2.99
CA THR A 33 2.83 -2.08 1.68
C THR A 33 3.87 -3.18 1.80
N LYS A 34 4.87 -3.02 2.67
CA LYS A 34 5.87 -4.06 2.93
C LYS A 34 5.25 -5.33 3.51
N GLN A 35 4.37 -5.18 4.50
CA GLN A 35 3.67 -6.32 5.11
C GLN A 35 2.78 -7.04 4.11
N PHE A 36 2.08 -6.29 3.25
CA PHE A 36 1.26 -6.84 2.18
C PHE A 36 2.08 -7.68 1.20
N TYR A 37 3.21 -7.16 0.73
CA TYR A 37 4.10 -7.90 -0.18
C TYR A 37 4.69 -9.15 0.46
N LYS A 38 5.07 -9.07 1.73
CA LYS A 38 5.57 -10.23 2.48
C LYS A 38 4.50 -11.30 2.67
N LEU A 39 3.27 -10.91 3.01
CA LEU A 39 2.19 -11.84 3.33
C LEU A 39 1.65 -12.55 2.10
N PHE A 40 1.45 -11.82 1.00
CA PHE A 40 0.75 -12.35 -0.18
C PHE A 40 1.69 -12.81 -1.30
N TYR A 41 2.90 -12.26 -1.36
CA TYR A 41 3.88 -12.61 -2.39
C TYR A 41 5.16 -13.21 -1.82
N HIS A 42 5.33 -13.26 -0.50
CA HIS A 42 6.56 -13.72 0.17
C HIS A 42 7.83 -12.97 -0.28
N ILE A 43 7.66 -11.70 -0.66
CA ILE A 43 8.75 -10.81 -1.08
C ILE A 43 8.97 -9.76 0.01
N ASP A 44 10.21 -9.66 0.50
CA ASP A 44 10.66 -8.54 1.30
C ASP A 44 11.11 -7.39 0.38
N ILE A 45 10.42 -6.27 0.44
CA ILE A 45 10.74 -5.05 -0.33
C ILE A 45 11.32 -3.97 0.57
N THR A 46 12.15 -3.09 0.03
CA THR A 46 12.73 -1.97 0.78
C THR A 46 11.72 -0.83 0.95
N ASP A 47 12.02 0.11 1.84
CA ASP A 47 11.21 1.32 2.00
C ASP A 47 11.18 2.15 0.71
N ALA A 48 12.27 2.15 -0.06
CA ALA A 48 12.36 2.84 -1.34
C ALA A 48 11.42 2.20 -2.38
N ASP A 49 11.38 0.87 -2.44
CA ASP A 49 10.47 0.14 -3.31
C ASP A 49 9.01 0.40 -2.94
N ALA A 50 8.68 0.35 -1.65
CA ALA A 50 7.33 0.63 -1.15
C ALA A 50 6.89 2.06 -1.50
N LYS A 51 7.77 3.06 -1.32
CA LYS A 51 7.49 4.45 -1.72
C LYS A 51 7.30 4.60 -3.22
N ASN A 52 8.11 3.93 -4.04
CA ASN A 52 7.96 3.95 -5.50
C ASN A 52 6.61 3.35 -5.94
N LEU A 53 6.16 2.27 -5.29
CA LEU A 53 4.88 1.62 -5.57
C LEU A 53 3.66 2.47 -5.19
N LEU A 54 3.76 3.23 -4.10
CA LEU A 54 2.68 4.12 -3.63
C LEU A 54 2.57 5.42 -4.45
N GLY A 55 3.57 5.71 -5.29
CA GLY A 55 3.69 6.95 -6.04
C GLY A 55 3.92 8.18 -5.14
N SER A 56 4.38 9.29 -5.72
CA SER A 56 4.68 10.55 -5.01
C SER A 56 3.46 11.26 -4.41
N SER A 57 2.34 10.57 -4.19
CA SER A 57 1.08 11.08 -3.64
C SER A 57 1.10 11.25 -2.12
N LEU A 58 2.06 10.62 -1.43
CA LEU A 58 2.33 10.80 -0.01
C LEU A 58 3.38 11.90 0.15
N HIS A 59 2.93 13.15 0.09
CA HIS A 59 3.73 14.35 0.35
C HIS A 59 3.57 14.83 1.80
#